data_AF-A0A1H1VW40-F1
#
_entry.id   AF-A0A1H1VW40-F1
#
_cell.length_a   1.000
_cell.length_b   1.000
_cell.length_c   1.000
_cell.angle_alpha   90.00
_cell.angle_beta   90.00
_cell.angle_gamma   90.00
#
_symmetry.space_group_name_H-M   'P 1'
#
loop_
_entity.id
_entity.type
_entity.pdbx_description
1 polymer ?
#
loop_
_entity_poly.entity_id
_entity_poly.type
_entity_poly.pdbx_seq_one_letter_code
_entity_poly.pdbx_strand_id
1 'polypeptide(L)' 'MDASSILVFVMFVGSMFIVADLADELGRKRSRWIWIAAAIGPFAIPMLYLVAAISAFRKMINAARP' A
#
# COMPACT_ATOMS: atom_id res chain seq x y z
N MET A 1 21.16 19.91 -2.68
CA MET A 1 20.43 18.88 -1.90
C MET A 1 21.42 18.24 -0.97
N ASP A 2 21.15 18.31 0.32
CA ASP A 2 21.89 17.60 1.38
C ASP A 2 21.61 16.09 1.32
N ALA A 3 22.50 15.28 1.90
CA ALA A 3 22.41 13.82 1.88
C ALA A 3 21.11 13.31 2.54
N SER A 4 20.64 13.98 3.59
CA SER A 4 19.36 13.66 4.24
C SER A 4 18.17 13.84 3.29
N SER A 5 18.11 14.96 2.57
CA SER A 5 17.05 15.20 1.58
C SER A 5 17.03 14.14 0.47
N ILE A 6 18.20 13.67 0.02
CA ILE A 6 18.31 12.61 -0.98
C ILE A 6 17.79 11.29 -0.42
N LEU A 7 18.17 10.93 0.80
CA LEU A 7 17.70 9.69 1.45
C LEU A 7 16.18 9.67 1.64
N VAL A 8 15.60 10.78 2.09
CA VAL A 8 14.15 10.91 2.25
C VAL A 8 13.45 10.75 0.90
N PHE A 9 13.98 11.37 -0.16
CA PHE A 9 13.42 11.24 -1.50
C PHE A 9 13.50 9.81 -2.04
N VAL A 10 14.65 9.14 -1.87
CA VAL A 10 14.83 7.73 -2.29
C VAL A 10 13.90 6.80 -1.52
N MET A 11 13.76 6.97 -0.20
CA MET A 11 12.81 6.21 0.61
C MET A 11 11.37 6.45 0.17
N PHE A 12 11.02 7.70 -0.12
CA PHE A 12 9.68 8.06 -0.59
C PHE A 12 9.37 7.39 -1.92
N VAL A 13 10.24 7.55 -2.92
CA VAL A 13 10.07 6.93 -4.25
C VAL A 13 10.10 5.40 -4.15
N GLY A 14 11.03 4.83 -3.39
CA GLY A 14 11.12 3.40 -3.14
C GLY A 14 9.84 2.83 -2.52
N SER A 15 9.23 3.56 -1.58
CA SER A 15 7.96 3.16 -0.98
C SER A 15 6.82 3.07 -2.00
N MET A 16 6.82 3.94 -3.02
CA MET A 16 5.81 3.88 -4.09
C MET A 16 5.91 2.58 -4.90
N PHE A 17 7.13 2.14 -5.22
CA PHE A 17 7.36 0.88 -5.92
C PHE A 17 6.98 -0.32 -5.05
N ILE A 18 7.37 -0.33 -3.77
CA ILE A 18 7.06 -1.40 -2.82
C ILE A 18 5.54 -1.55 -2.67
N VAL A 19 4.82 -0.44 -2.46
CA VAL A 19 3.36 -0.45 -2.31
C VAL A 19 2.67 -0.91 -3.60
N ALA A 20 3.19 -0.52 -4.76
CA ALA A 20 2.65 -0.93 -6.05
C ALA A 20 2.77 -2.44 -6.26
N ASP A 21 3.91 -3.01 -5.91
CA ASP A 21 4.22 -4.43 -6.03
C ASP A 21 3.37 -5.26 -5.05
N LEU A 22 3.36 -4.88 -3.77
CA LEU A 22 2.52 -5.50 -2.74
C LEU A 22 1.03 -5.43 -3.09
N ALA A 23 0.59 -4.32 -3.69
CA ALA A 23 -0.80 -4.19 -4.12
C ALA A 23 -1.15 -5.22 -5.19
N ASP A 24 -0.25 -5.46 -6.14
CA ASP A 24 -0.44 -6.46 -7.19
C ASP A 24 -0.50 -7.88 -6.61
N GLU A 25 0.41 -8.21 -5.70
CA GLU A 25 0.43 -9.49 -4.96
C GLU A 25 -0.86 -9.73 -4.16
N LEU A 26 -1.43 -8.66 -3.57
CA LEU A 26 -2.68 -8.71 -2.81
C LEU A 26 -3.95 -8.67 -3.70
N GLY A 27 -3.80 -8.77 -5.02
CA GLY A 27 -4.91 -8.74 -5.98
C GLY A 27 -5.61 -7.37 -6.05
N ARG A 28 -4.91 -6.29 -5.70
CA ARG A 28 -5.38 -4.91 -5.78
C ARG A 28 -4.81 -4.21 -7.00
N LYS A 29 -5.50 -3.17 -7.47
CA LYS A 29 -5.05 -2.38 -8.62
C LYS A 29 -3.77 -1.60 -8.29
N ARG A 30 -2.63 -2.05 -8.84
CA ARG A 30 -1.32 -1.40 -8.75
C ARG A 30 -1.36 0.11 -8.96
N SER A 31 -1.96 0.59 -10.05
CA SER A 31 -2.01 2.02 -10.39
C SER A 31 -2.69 2.87 -9.31
N ARG A 32 -3.73 2.35 -8.66
CA ARG A 32 -4.42 3.08 -7.58
C ARG A 32 -3.51 3.24 -6.36
N TRP A 33 -2.75 2.19 -6.04
CA TRP A 33 -1.87 2.18 -4.87
C TRP A 33 -0.58 2.98 -5.08
N ILE A 34 -0.10 3.12 -6.32
CA ILE A 34 0.95 4.09 -6.67
C ILE A 34 0.50 5.51 -6.34
N TRP A 35 -0.72 5.90 -6.74
CA TRP A 35 -1.26 7.24 -6.43
C TRP A 35 -1.46 7.46 -4.93
N ILE A 36 -1.86 6.43 -4.18
CA ILE A 36 -1.97 6.51 -2.72
C ILE A 36 -0.57 6.70 -2.12
N ALA A 37 0.41 5.91 -2.51
CA ALA A 37 1.80 6.08 -2.05
C ALA A 37 2.39 7.44 -2.45
N ALA A 38 2.01 8.01 -3.59
CA ALA A 38 2.38 9.38 -3.96
C ALA A 38 1.82 10.43 -3.00
N ALA A 39 0.64 10.19 -2.42
CA ALA A 39 -0.03 11.15 -1.55
C ALA A 39 0.45 11.06 -0.09
N ILE A 40 0.70 9.85 0.41
CA ILE A 40 1.00 9.62 1.84
C ILE A 40 2.38 8.97 2.08
N GLY A 41 3.13 8.69 1.01
CA GLY A 41 4.45 8.08 1.07
C GLY A 41 4.44 6.68 1.69
N PRO A 42 5.40 6.37 2.58
CA PRO A 42 5.56 5.03 3.14
C PRO A 42 4.36 4.57 4.01
N PHE A 43 3.52 5.50 4.48
CA PHE A 43 2.28 5.15 5.19
C PHE A 43 1.26 4.40 4.32
N ALA A 44 1.44 4.36 3.00
CA ALA A 44 0.61 3.54 2.13
C ALA A 44 0.82 2.02 2.35
N ILE A 45 1.99 1.59 2.85
CA ILE A 45 2.27 0.18 3.18
C ILE A 45 1.33 -0.33 4.27
N PRO A 46 1.29 0.26 5.49
CA PRO A 46 0.37 -0.21 6.53
C PRO A 46 -1.10 -0.05 6.12
N MET A 47 -1.44 1.00 5.37
CA MET A 47 -2.80 1.18 4.86
C MET A 47 -3.23 0.05 3.90
N LEU A 48 -2.32 -0.40 3.03
CA LEU A 48 -2.56 -1.52 2.12
C LEU A 48 -2.89 -2.80 2.89
N TYR A 49 -2.10 -3.13 3.92
CA TYR A 49 -2.37 -4.29 4.77
C TYR A 49 -3.67 -4.16 5.54
N LEU A 50 -4.00 -2.98 6.05
CA LEU A 50 -5.27 -2.75 6.76
C LEU A 50 -6.47 -2.99 5.83
N VAL A 51 -6.42 -2.47 4.60
CA VAL A 51 -7.46 -2.69 3.59
C VAL A 51 -7.55 -4.16 3.18
N ALA A 52 -6.42 -4.87 3.08
CA ALA A 52 -6.40 -6.30 2.82
C ALA A 52 -7.04 -7.09 3.96
N ALA A 53 -6.68 -6.81 5.21
CA ALA A 53 -7.23 -7.45 6.40
C ALA A 53 -8.75 -7.24 6.53
N ILE A 54 -9.23 -6.00 6.37
CA ILE A 54 -10.66 -5.68 6.39
C ILE A 54 -11.41 -6.46 5.30
N SER A 55 -10.82 -6.59 4.12
CA SER A 55 -11.43 -7.33 3.01
C SER A 55 -11.51 -8.82 3.28
N ALA A 56 -10.46 -9.40 3.87
CA ALA A 56 -10.45 -10.81 4.29
C ALA A 56 -11.50 -11.05 5.39
N PHE A 57 -11.56 -10.18 6.38
CA PHE A 57 -12.53 -10.25 7.47
C PHE A 57 -13.98 -10.14 6.97
N ARG A 58 -14.26 -9.20 6.07
CA ARG A 58 -15.58 -9.06 5.44
C ARG A 58 -15.98 -10.31 4.64
N LYS A 59 -15.02 -10.91 3.92
CA LYS A 59 -15.26 -12.16 3.19
C LYS A 59 -15.61 -13.31 4.15
N MET A 60 -14.92 -13.40 5.29
CA MET A 60 -15.21 -14.39 6.34
C MET A 60 -16.61 -14.22 6.92
N ILE A 61 -17.02 -12.99 7.27
CA ILE A 61 -18.37 -12.71 7.79
C ILE A 61 -19.45 -13.10 6.77
N ASN A 62 -19.26 -12.73 5.50
CA ASN A 62 -20.24 -13.03 4.45
C ASN A 62 -20.34 -14.54 4.18
N ALA A 63 -19.24 -15.28 4.28
CA ALA A 63 -19.24 -16.74 4.12
C ALA A 63 -19.91 -17.47 5.29
N ALA A 64 -19.93 -16.85 6.48
CA ALA A 64 -20.60 -17.38 7.68
C ALA A 64 -22.11 -17.05 7.73
N ARG A 65 -22.63 -16.25 6.79
CA ARG A 65 -24.04 -15.92 6.69
C ARG A 65 -24.73 -16.95 5.75
N PRO A 66 -25.73 -17.71 6.23
CA PRO A 66 -26.42 -18.72 5.42
C PRO A 66 -27.24 -18.12 4.28
#